data_AF-A0A3L7XA68-F1
#
_entry.id   AF-A0A3L7XA68-F1
#
_cell.length_a   1.000
_cell.length_b   1.000
_cell.length_c   1.000
_cell.angle_alpha   90.00
_cell.angle_beta   90.00
_cell.angle_gamma   90.00
#
_symmetry.space_group_name_H-M   'P 1'
#
loop_
_entity.id
_entity.type
_entity.pdbx_description
1 polymer ?
#
loop_
_entity_poly.entity_id
_entity_poly.type
_entity_poly.pdbx_seq_one_letter_code
_entity_poly.pdbx_strand_id
1 'polypeptide(L)'
;YLQLLHGGRADTRANEASQITRALKEMARELNVPVVAAAQLSRAVESRTPHIPMLSDLRESGSIEQDADVVMFIYREDQYVKPEDWQAQHPGEPGGAHPTGLAQIIVAKHRNGPTGTITTRWVARTATFQDLLLRPEPGGGRGRGGFDGF
;
A
#
# COMPACT_ATOMS: atom_id res chain seq x y z
N TYR A 1 -0.44 1.40 -16.40
CA TYR A 1 0.75 0.66 -15.92
C TYR A 1 1.97 1.39 -16.46
N LEU A 2 2.77 2.02 -15.59
CA LEU A 2 3.80 2.98 -16.02
C LEU A 2 4.87 2.33 -16.90
N GLN A 3 5.26 1.10 -16.60
CA GLN A 3 6.29 0.37 -17.34
C GLN A 3 5.91 0.00 -18.79
N LEU A 4 4.62 0.11 -19.17
CA LEU A 4 4.17 -0.14 -20.55
C LEU A 4 4.06 1.15 -21.38
N LEU A 5 4.13 2.32 -20.74
CA LEU A 5 4.12 3.60 -21.42
C LEU A 5 5.51 3.85 -22.01
N HIS A 6 5.54 4.31 -23.26
CA HIS A 6 6.78 4.62 -23.95
C HIS A 6 6.93 6.13 -24.07
N GLY A 7 8.03 6.66 -23.55
CA GLY A 7 8.36 8.08 -23.58
C GLY A 7 9.43 8.36 -24.62
N GLY A 8 9.02 8.74 -25.84
CA GLY A 8 9.92 9.24 -26.89
C GLY A 8 11.25 8.48 -27.07
N ARG A 9 12.30 9.19 -27.52
CA ARG A 9 13.69 8.71 -27.45
C ARG A 9 14.26 9.09 -26.08
N ALA A 10 14.00 8.30 -25.06
CA ALA A 10 14.69 8.43 -23.77
C ALA A 10 15.88 7.45 -23.71
N ASP A 11 17.07 7.95 -23.38
CA ASP A 11 18.32 7.16 -23.34
C ASP A 11 18.35 6.13 -22.20
N THR A 12 17.54 6.31 -21.15
CA THR A 12 17.44 5.40 -20.01
C THR A 12 16.01 5.23 -19.54
N ARG A 13 15.69 4.06 -18.97
CA ARG A 13 14.37 3.79 -18.38
C ARG A 13 14.00 4.76 -17.26
N ALA A 14 14.98 5.22 -16.48
CA ALA A 14 14.75 6.22 -15.44
C ALA A 14 14.33 7.57 -16.02
N ASN A 15 14.97 8.01 -17.11
CA ASN A 15 14.58 9.25 -17.79
C ASN A 15 13.20 9.12 -18.43
N GLU A 16 12.89 7.96 -19.02
CA GLU A 16 11.58 7.67 -19.60
C GLU A 16 10.46 7.73 -18.54
N ALA A 17 10.65 7.04 -17.41
CA ALA A 17 9.73 7.07 -16.28
C ALA A 17 9.52 8.50 -15.79
N SER A 18 10.58 9.29 -15.71
CA SER A 18 10.52 10.70 -15.29
C SER A 18 9.72 11.58 -16.25
N GLN A 19 9.85 11.37 -17.56
CA GLN A 19 9.07 12.11 -18.56
C GLN A 19 7.59 11.73 -18.47
N ILE A 20 7.29 10.44 -18.33
CA ILE A 20 5.93 9.93 -18.22
C ILE A 20 5.24 10.46 -16.97
N THR A 21 5.88 10.38 -15.80
CA THR A 21 5.27 10.81 -14.53
C THR A 21 5.01 12.30 -14.51
N ARG A 22 5.96 13.09 -15.03
CA ARG A 22 5.79 14.53 -15.15
C ARG A 22 4.65 14.90 -16.10
N ALA A 23 4.57 14.27 -17.27
CA ALA A 23 3.48 14.49 -18.21
C ALA A 23 2.11 14.11 -17.61
N LEU A 24 2.04 13.00 -16.87
CA LEU A 24 0.82 12.60 -16.15
C LEU A 24 0.44 13.62 -15.07
N LYS A 25 1.42 14.18 -14.35
CA LYS A 25 1.19 15.21 -13.32
C LYS A 25 0.71 16.52 -13.90
N GLU A 26 1.31 16.96 -15.01
CA GLU A 26 0.91 18.15 -15.75
C GLU A 26 -0.52 18.00 -16.29
N MET A 27 -0.83 16.86 -16.94
CA MET A 27 -2.17 16.54 -17.42
C MET A 27 -3.22 16.49 -16.30
N ALA A 28 -2.91 15.88 -15.15
CA ALA A 28 -3.80 15.82 -13.99
C ALA A 28 -4.16 17.23 -13.48
N ARG A 29 -3.19 18.15 -13.49
CA ARG A 29 -3.39 19.55 -13.08
C ARG A 29 -4.16 20.35 -14.11
N GLU A 30 -3.85 20.19 -15.39
CA GLU A 30 -4.51 20.91 -16.48
C GLU A 30 -5.99 20.53 -16.60
N LEU A 31 -6.30 19.23 -16.55
CA LEU A 31 -7.66 18.73 -16.65
C LEU A 31 -8.41 18.73 -15.31
N ASN A 32 -7.72 19.02 -14.20
CA ASN A 32 -8.26 18.97 -12.84
C ASN A 32 -8.96 17.64 -12.51
N VAL A 33 -8.31 16.52 -12.85
CA VAL A 33 -8.82 15.16 -12.58
C VAL A 33 -7.79 14.34 -11.80
N PRO A 34 -8.24 13.44 -10.91
CA PRO A 34 -7.34 12.50 -10.26
C PRO A 34 -6.82 11.47 -11.27
N VAL A 35 -5.50 11.35 -11.37
CA VAL A 35 -4.83 10.34 -12.21
C VAL A 35 -4.26 9.25 -11.31
N VAL A 36 -4.67 8.01 -11.57
CA VAL A 36 -4.15 6.82 -10.87
C VAL A 36 -3.25 6.05 -11.82
N ALA A 37 -2.02 5.81 -11.39
CA ALA A 37 -1.06 5.00 -12.12
C ALA A 37 -0.59 3.83 -11.26
N ALA A 38 -0.57 2.62 -11.85
CA ALA A 38 0.03 1.45 -11.25
C ALA A 38 1.49 1.32 -11.71
N ALA A 39 2.39 1.04 -10.76
CA ALA A 39 3.80 0.80 -10.99
C ALA A 39 4.20 -0.55 -10.40
N GLN A 40 5.02 -1.30 -11.13
CA GLN A 40 5.71 -2.46 -10.59
C GLN A 40 6.86 -2.05 -9.66
N LEU A 41 7.07 -2.80 -8.59
CA LEU A 41 8.20 -2.64 -7.68
C LEU A 41 9.44 -3.38 -8.19
N SER A 42 10.62 -2.92 -7.75
CA SER A 42 11.85 -3.69 -7.90
C SER A 42 11.76 -5.04 -7.17
N ARG A 43 12.38 -6.07 -7.74
CA ARG A 43 12.53 -7.39 -7.08
C ARG A 43 13.36 -7.33 -5.79
N ALA A 44 14.06 -6.22 -5.53
CA ALA A 44 14.79 -6.00 -4.28
C ALA A 44 13.90 -6.08 -3.02
N VAL A 45 12.59 -5.88 -3.15
CA VAL A 45 11.64 -6.10 -2.03
C VAL A 45 11.64 -7.56 -1.55
N GLU A 46 11.88 -8.52 -2.46
CA GLU A 46 11.85 -9.97 -2.18
C GLU A 46 13.07 -10.45 -1.38
N SER A 47 14.16 -9.69 -1.34
CA SER A 47 15.36 -10.08 -0.58
C SER A 47 15.38 -9.54 0.85
N ARG A 48 14.41 -8.69 1.22
CA ARG A 48 14.33 -8.08 2.55
C ARG A 48 13.32 -8.81 3.42
N THR A 49 13.67 -9.03 4.69
CA THR A 49 12.71 -9.49 5.72
C THR A 49 12.54 -8.37 6.76
N PRO A 50 11.31 -7.87 6.99
CA PRO A 50 10.06 -8.25 6.33
C PRO A 50 9.96 -7.67 4.90
N HIS A 51 9.22 -8.37 4.03
CA HIS A 51 9.03 -8.03 2.59
C HIS A 51 8.10 -6.82 2.38
N ILE A 52 8.15 -5.83 3.27
CA ILE A 52 7.29 -4.65 3.23
C ILE A 52 7.83 -3.67 2.17
N PRO A 53 7.00 -3.28 1.18
CA PRO A 53 7.37 -2.29 0.18
C PRO A 53 7.70 -0.92 0.80
N MET A 54 8.68 -0.23 0.22
CA MET A 54 9.08 1.12 0.58
C MET A 54 9.34 1.97 -0.66
N LEU A 55 9.45 3.29 -0.49
CA LEU A 55 9.64 4.24 -1.60
C LEU A 55 10.90 3.92 -2.43
N SER A 56 11.97 3.47 -1.78
CA SER A 56 13.20 3.07 -2.48
C SER A 56 13.02 1.84 -3.37
N ASP A 57 11.95 1.06 -3.24
CA ASP A 57 11.66 -0.05 -4.18
C ASP A 57 11.13 0.45 -5.53
N LEU A 58 10.79 1.75 -5.65
CA LEU A 58 10.53 2.45 -6.91
C LEU A 58 11.84 2.90 -7.60
N ARG A 59 13.00 2.37 -7.19
CA ARG A 59 14.36 2.87 -7.47
C ARG A 59 14.67 3.29 -8.91
N GLU A 60 14.14 2.59 -9.91
CA GLU A 60 14.35 2.96 -11.32
C GLU A 60 13.60 4.23 -11.72
N SER A 61 12.92 4.87 -10.77
CA SER A 61 11.98 5.95 -11.00
C SER A 61 11.87 6.87 -9.78
N GLY A 62 13.01 7.36 -9.27
CA GLY A 62 13.01 8.39 -8.20
C GLY A 62 12.14 9.61 -8.53
N SER A 63 11.87 9.85 -9.82
CA SER A 63 10.88 10.79 -10.32
C SER A 63 9.43 10.45 -9.99
N ILE A 64 9.01 9.18 -9.97
CA ILE A 64 7.68 8.77 -9.49
C ILE A 64 7.48 9.27 -8.07
N GLU A 65 8.46 9.01 -7.19
CA GLU A 65 8.38 9.46 -5.81
C GLU A 65 8.26 10.98 -5.75
N GLN A 66 9.04 11.73 -6.52
CA GLN A 66 8.99 13.19 -6.51
C GLN A 66 7.67 13.73 -7.06
N ASP A 67 7.20 13.24 -8.21
CA ASP A 67 6.05 13.78 -8.93
C ASP A 67 4.71 13.40 -8.30
N ALA A 68 4.61 12.21 -7.71
CA ALA A 68 3.37 11.73 -7.10
C ALA A 68 2.94 12.59 -5.91
N ASP A 69 1.64 12.86 -5.81
CA ASP A 69 1.05 13.46 -4.59
C ASP A 69 0.85 12.42 -3.49
N VAL A 70 0.45 11.21 -3.89
CA VAL A 70 0.18 10.08 -2.99
C VAL A 70 0.85 8.84 -3.56
N VAL A 71 1.56 8.09 -2.71
CA VAL A 71 2.10 6.76 -3.06
C VAL A 71 1.51 5.76 -2.09
N MET A 72 0.85 4.74 -2.65
CA MET A 72 0.26 3.64 -1.91
C MET A 72 0.87 2.31 -2.36
N PHE A 73 1.21 1.46 -1.40
CA PHE A 73 1.60 0.08 -1.65
C PHE A 73 0.51 -0.87 -1.16
N ILE A 74 0.41 -2.02 -1.83
CA ILE A 74 -0.44 -3.14 -1.41
C ILE A 74 0.50 -4.22 -0.88
N TYR A 75 0.33 -4.60 0.38
CA TYR A 75 1.11 -5.66 1.01
C TYR A 75 0.18 -6.75 1.57
N ARG A 76 0.57 -8.00 1.37
CA ARG A 76 -0.16 -9.18 1.82
C ARG A 76 0.80 -10.14 2.50
N GLU A 77 0.83 -10.09 3.83
CA GLU A 77 1.73 -10.91 4.65
C GLU A 77 1.48 -12.42 4.45
N ASP A 78 0.22 -12.80 4.25
CA ASP A 78 -0.21 -14.18 3.98
C ASP A 78 0.31 -14.77 2.65
N GLN A 79 0.98 -13.96 1.81
CA GLN A 79 1.69 -14.43 0.62
C GLN A 79 3.17 -14.71 0.87
N TYR A 80 3.75 -14.16 1.95
CA TYR A 80 5.19 -14.24 2.24
C TYR A 80 5.49 -15.13 3.44
N VAL A 81 4.58 -15.19 4.42
CA VAL A 81 4.76 -15.94 5.65
C VAL A 81 3.73 -17.07 5.66
N LYS A 82 4.17 -18.30 5.90
CA LYS A 82 3.26 -19.42 6.08
C LYS A 82 2.68 -19.39 7.49
N PRO A 83 1.47 -19.95 7.72
CA PRO A 83 0.87 -20.00 9.05
C PRO A 83 1.79 -20.60 10.13
N GLU A 84 2.57 -21.63 9.78
CA GLU A 84 3.48 -22.29 10.70
C GLU A 84 4.64 -21.38 11.13
N ASP A 85 5.23 -20.67 10.18
CA ASP A 85 6.34 -19.73 10.41
C ASP A 85 5.88 -18.51 11.20
N TRP A 86 4.66 -18.04 10.95
CA TRP A 86 4.06 -16.93 11.68
C TRP A 86 3.77 -17.32 13.13
N GLN A 87 3.23 -18.52 13.36
CA GLN A 87 2.94 -19.02 14.72
C GLN A 87 4.22 -19.20 15.54
N ALA A 88 5.31 -19.65 14.91
CA ALA A 88 6.61 -19.75 15.57
C ALA A 88 7.13 -18.38 16.05
N GLN A 89 6.82 -17.30 15.32
CA GLN A 89 7.16 -15.92 15.70
C GLN A 89 6.17 -15.32 16.71
N HIS A 90 4.96 -15.88 16.82
CA HIS A 90 3.88 -15.40 17.70
C HIS A 90 3.33 -16.52 18.60
N PRO A 91 4.15 -17.11 19.50
CA PRO A 91 3.75 -18.28 20.27
C PRO A 91 2.58 -18.04 21.24
N GLY A 92 2.27 -16.78 21.57
CA GLY A 92 1.14 -16.39 22.43
C GLY A 92 -0.16 -16.11 21.69
N GLU A 93 -0.14 -16.06 20.36
CA GLU A 93 -1.33 -15.83 19.54
C GLU A 93 -1.99 -17.18 19.20
N PRO A 94 -3.34 -17.27 19.15
CA PRO A 94 -4.00 -18.51 18.76
C PRO A 94 -3.68 -18.86 17.31
N GLY A 95 -3.61 -20.17 16.99
CA GLY A 95 -3.26 -20.70 15.65
C GLY A 95 -4.14 -20.28 14.46
N GLY A 96 -5.12 -19.38 14.67
CA GLY A 96 -5.91 -18.73 13.63
C GLY A 96 -5.62 -17.23 13.45
N ALA A 97 -4.67 -16.67 14.20
CA ALA A 97 -4.32 -15.24 14.16
C ALA A 97 -3.42 -14.85 12.99
N HIS A 98 -2.87 -15.84 12.25
CA HIS A 98 -2.19 -15.59 10.99
C HIS A 98 -3.05 -14.68 10.09
N PRO A 99 -2.49 -13.62 9.47
CA PRO A 99 -3.22 -12.59 8.74
C PRO A 99 -3.78 -13.06 7.38
N THR A 100 -4.32 -14.27 7.33
CA THR A 100 -4.92 -14.88 6.15
C THR A 100 -6.05 -14.01 5.61
N GLY A 101 -5.97 -13.64 4.34
CA GLY A 101 -6.98 -12.80 3.70
C GLY A 101 -7.00 -11.37 4.23
N LEU A 102 -5.93 -10.90 4.89
CA LEU A 102 -5.71 -9.49 5.18
C LEU A 102 -4.78 -8.89 4.14
N ALA A 103 -5.06 -7.66 3.76
CA ALA A 103 -4.18 -6.85 2.93
C ALA A 103 -4.01 -5.47 3.56
N GLN A 104 -2.76 -5.02 3.60
CA GLN A 104 -2.38 -3.70 4.08
C GLN A 104 -2.23 -2.76 2.89
N ILE A 105 -2.98 -1.66 2.91
CA ILE A 105 -2.79 -0.52 2.02
C ILE A 105 -1.91 0.48 2.75
N ILE A 106 -0.66 0.59 2.33
CA ILE A 106 0.37 1.41 2.98
C ILE A 106 0.47 2.72 2.24
N VAL A 107 -0.02 3.81 2.84
CA VAL A 107 0.15 5.18 2.34
C VAL A 107 1.55 5.66 2.72
N ALA A 108 2.53 5.36 1.85
CA ALA A 108 3.94 5.66 2.09
C ALA A 108 4.30 7.13 1.86
N LYS A 109 3.52 7.84 1.02
CA LYS A 109 3.66 9.28 0.77
C LYS A 109 2.28 9.90 0.65
N HIS A 110 2.09 11.06 1.26
CA HIS A 110 0.93 11.90 1.05
C HIS A 110 1.33 13.38 1.20
N ARG A 111 1.28 14.18 0.11
CA ARG A 111 1.76 15.57 0.12
C ARG A 111 0.94 16.49 1.03
N ASN A 112 -0.34 16.22 1.21
CA ASN A 112 -1.30 17.14 1.82
C ASN A 112 -2.04 16.54 3.03
N GLY A 113 -1.39 15.70 3.82
CA GLY A 113 -2.07 14.92 4.88
C GLY A 113 -1.25 13.71 5.35
N PRO A 114 -1.81 12.85 6.20
CA PRO A 114 -1.04 11.84 6.91
C PRO A 114 -0.66 10.64 6.03
N THR A 115 0.46 10.02 6.39
CA THR A 115 0.82 8.66 5.99
C THR A 115 0.27 7.65 7.00
N GLY A 116 0.22 6.38 6.63
CA GLY A 116 -0.25 5.33 7.52
C GLY A 116 -0.59 4.04 6.78
N THR A 117 -0.99 3.03 7.55
CA THR A 117 -1.37 1.72 7.01
C THR A 117 -2.84 1.45 7.31
N ILE A 118 -3.59 1.06 6.29
CA ILE A 118 -5.00 0.70 6.39
C ILE A 118 -5.11 -0.80 6.15
N THR A 119 -5.65 -1.54 7.11
CA THR A 119 -5.87 -2.98 6.98
C THR A 119 -7.25 -3.24 6.38
N THR A 120 -7.30 -4.06 5.35
CA THR A 120 -8.52 -4.43 4.61
C THR A 120 -8.63 -5.95 4.52
N ARG A 121 -9.83 -6.46 4.27
CA ARG A 121 -10.04 -7.87 3.94
C ARG A 121 -9.84 -8.09 2.44
N TRP A 122 -8.94 -8.99 2.06
CA TRP A 122 -8.76 -9.46 0.69
C TRP A 122 -9.62 -10.69 0.40
N VAL A 123 -10.41 -10.62 -0.67
CA VAL A 123 -11.27 -11.71 -1.13
C VAL A 123 -10.74 -12.23 -2.47
N ALA A 124 -9.90 -13.27 -2.40
CA ALA A 124 -9.18 -13.82 -3.56
C ALA A 124 -10.09 -14.25 -4.72
N ARG A 125 -11.25 -14.86 -4.43
CA ARG A 125 -12.19 -15.34 -5.46
C ARG A 125 -12.73 -14.25 -6.39
N THR A 126 -12.76 -13.00 -5.92
CA THR A 126 -13.33 -11.85 -6.65
C THR A 126 -12.31 -10.75 -6.88
N ALA A 127 -11.07 -10.94 -6.42
CA ALA A 127 -10.02 -9.93 -6.44
C ALA A 127 -10.45 -8.57 -5.84
N THR A 128 -11.20 -8.61 -4.73
CA THR A 128 -11.74 -7.40 -4.09
C THR A 128 -11.13 -7.16 -2.72
N PHE A 129 -10.96 -5.86 -2.40
CA PHE A 129 -10.69 -5.38 -1.06
C PHE A 129 -12.02 -4.97 -0.42
N GLN A 130 -12.29 -5.50 0.77
CA GLN A 130 -13.48 -5.19 1.55
C GLN A 130 -13.06 -4.44 2.81
N ASP A 131 -13.93 -3.53 3.24
CA ASP A 131 -13.78 -2.91 4.54
C ASP A 131 -13.73 -4.00 5.61
N LEU A 132 -12.78 -3.85 6.52
CA LEU A 132 -12.70 -4.69 7.69
C LEU A 132 -13.77 -4.15 8.64
N LEU A 133 -15.04 -4.51 8.39
CA LEU A 133 -16.16 -4.07 9.22
C LEU A 133 -15.76 -4.26 10.68
N LEU A 134 -15.56 -3.15 11.39
CA LEU A 134 -15.61 -3.12 12.85
C LEU A 134 -16.98 -3.68 13.18
N ARG A 135 -17.07 -4.97 13.47
CA ARG A 135 -18.25 -5.52 14.11
C ARG A 135 -18.18 -4.94 15.53
N PRO A 136 -19.03 -3.97 15.94
CA PRO A 136 -19.17 -3.75 17.36
C PRO A 136 -19.64 -5.08 17.94
N GLU A 137 -18.88 -5.61 18.89
CA GLU A 137 -19.25 -6.82 19.64
C GLU A 137 -20.72 -6.71 20.07
N PRO A 138 -21.60 -7.65 19.67
CA PRO A 138 -22.96 -7.66 20.19
C PRO A 138 -22.92 -8.19 21.63
N GLY A 139 -22.65 -7.29 22.58
CA GLY A 139 -22.84 -7.54 24.02
C GLY A 139 -21.62 -7.29 24.91
N GLY A 140 -21.34 -6.03 25.22
CA GLY A 140 -20.48 -5.64 26.35
C GLY A 140 -21.15 -4.52 27.13
N GLY A 141 -21.55 -4.80 28.37
CA GLY A 141 -22.50 -4.03 29.16
C GLY A 141 -22.13 -2.58 29.49
N ARG A 142 -23.17 -1.84 29.89
CA ARG A 142 -23.13 -0.48 30.45
C ARG A 142 -21.95 -0.27 31.41
N GLY A 143 -21.11 0.70 31.10
CA GLY A 143 -20.21 1.34 32.05
C GLY A 143 -20.25 2.86 31.85
N ARG A 144 -20.95 3.56 32.74
CA ARG A 144 -20.81 5.02 32.91
C ARG A 144 -19.35 5.32 33.25
N GLY A 145 -18.71 6.22 32.50
CA GLY A 145 -17.44 6.84 32.86
C GLY A 145 -17.33 8.16 32.12
N GLY A 146 -17.26 9.27 32.86
CA GLY A 146 -17.46 10.63 32.38
C GLY A 146 -16.44 11.10 31.34
N PHE A 147 -16.95 11.87 30.38
CA PHE A 147 -16.18 12.83 29.62
C PHE A 147 -15.99 14.07 30.51
N ASP A 148 -14.76 14.35 30.91
CA ASP A 148 -14.31 15.70 31.25
C ASP A 148 -13.46 16.21 30.08
N GLY A 149 -13.80 17.41 29.61
CA GLY A 149 -13.11 18.08 28.51
C GLY A 149 -11.83 18.77 28.94
N PHE A 150 -10.95 19.00 27.97
CA PHE A 150 -10.39 20.29 27.54
C PHE A 150 -9.85 20.13 26.13
#